data_AF-A0A327NM86-F1
#
_entry.id   AF-A0A327NM86-F1
#
_cell.length_a   1.000
_cell.length_b   1.000
_cell.length_c   1.000
_cell.angle_alpha   90.00
_cell.angle_beta   90.00
_cell.angle_gamma   90.00
#
_symmetry.space_group_name_H-M   'P 1'
#
loop_
_entity.id
_entity.type
_entity.pdbx_description
1 polymer ?
#
loop_
_entity_poly.entity_id
_entity_poly.type
_entity_poly.pdbx_seq_one_letter_code
_entity_poly.pdbx_strand_id
1 'polypeptide(L)' 'MDAFVLKKYESLPDDLQKEVIDFIDFLGSKYKQQMASSVPLAQKRASLFGNAKGLITILPGFDDVPEGFEDYQ' A
#
# COMPACT_ATOMS: atom_id res chain seq x y z
N MET A 1 -20.33 -25.44 8.15
CA MET A 1 -21.18 -24.43 7.50
C MET A 1 -22.60 -24.70 7.95
N ASP A 2 -23.30 -23.69 8.46
CA ASP A 2 -24.69 -23.84 8.86
C ASP A 2 -25.54 -24.20 7.63
N ALA A 3 -26.24 -25.33 7.68
CA ALA A 3 -26.98 -25.88 6.53
C ALA A 3 -28.03 -24.89 6.00
N PHE A 4 -28.52 -24.00 6.88
CA PHE A 4 -29.45 -22.94 6.54
C PHE A 4 -28.82 -21.84 5.67
N VAL A 5 -27.53 -21.54 5.86
CA VAL A 5 -26.81 -20.51 5.11
C VAL A 5 -26.48 -21.00 3.70
N LEU A 6 -26.06 -22.26 3.54
CA LEU A 6 -25.83 -22.84 2.21
C LEU A 6 -27.10 -22.83 1.37
N LYS A 7 -28.23 -23.24 1.95
CA LYS A 7 -29.52 -23.28 1.24
C LYS A 7 -29.96 -21.90 0.74
N LYS A 8 -29.68 -20.84 1.52
CA LYS A 8 -29.95 -19.46 1.09
C LYS A 8 -29.01 -19.02 -0.03
N TYR A 9 -27.74 -19.38 0.07
CA TYR A 9 -26.75 -19.08 -0.95
C TYR A 9 -27.09 -19.75 -2.30
N GLU A 10 -27.44 -21.04 -2.28
CA GLU A 10 -27.87 -21.81 -3.47
C GLU A 10 -29.18 -21.30 -4.07
N SER A 11 -30.03 -20.62 -3.28
CA SER A 11 -31.28 -20.03 -3.79
C SER A 11 -31.08 -18.71 -4.56
N LEU A 12 -29.87 -18.14 -4.53
CA LEU A 12 -29.55 -16.90 -5.24
C LEU A 12 -29.17 -17.20 -6.70
N PRO A 13 -29.49 -16.28 -7.64
CA PRO A 13 -28.93 -16.28 -8.99
C PRO A 13 -27.40 -16.18 -9.00
N ASP A 14 -26.77 -16.68 -10.06
CA ASP A 14 -25.30 -16.77 -10.21
C ASP A 14 -24.57 -15.43 -10.01
N ASP A 15 -25.16 -14.33 -10.44
CA ASP A 15 -24.55 -13.00 -10.29
C ASP A 15 -24.52 -12.54 -8.83
N LEU A 16 -25.58 -12.82 -8.07
CA LEU A 16 -25.62 -12.51 -6.63
C LEU A 16 -24.75 -13.47 -5.80
N GLN A 17 -24.57 -14.71 -6.25
CA GLN A 17 -23.62 -15.63 -5.63
C GLN A 17 -22.18 -15.11 -5.72
N LYS A 18 -21.79 -14.55 -6.87
CA LYS A 18 -20.47 -13.91 -7.05
C LYS A 18 -20.28 -12.73 -6.09
N GLU A 19 -21.28 -11.85 -5.98
CA GLU A 19 -21.22 -10.72 -5.03
C GLU A 19 -21.05 -11.18 -3.58
N VAL A 20 -21.70 -12.28 -3.19
CA VAL A 20 -21.55 -12.86 -1.85
C VAL A 20 -20.13 -13.39 -1.64
N ILE A 21 -19.55 -14.07 -2.64
CA ILE A 21 -18.16 -14.54 -2.58
C ILE A 21 -17.21 -13.34 -2.43
N ASP A 22 -17.36 -12.32 -3.29
CA ASP A 22 -16.53 -11.11 -3.26
C ASP A 22 -16.62 -10.41 -1.89
N PHE A 23 -17.82 -10.37 -1.30
CA PHE A 23 -18.01 -9.78 0.02
C PHE A 23 -17.35 -10.61 1.13
N ILE A 24 -17.40 -11.94 1.07
CA ILE A 24 -16.69 -12.81 2.01
C ILE A 24 -15.18 -12.59 1.92
N ASP A 25 -14.64 -12.51 0.71
CA ASP A 25 -13.22 -12.24 0.47
C ASP A 25 -12.80 -10.86 0.95
N PHE A 26 -13.66 -9.85 0.76
CA PHE A 26 -13.49 -8.51 1.30
C PHE A 26 -13.44 -8.54 2.83
N LEU A 27 -14.36 -9.23 3.50
CA LEU A 27 -14.39 -9.34 4.96
C LEU A 27 -13.14 -10.05 5.51
N GLY A 28 -12.70 -11.12 4.86
CA GLY A 28 -11.47 -11.83 5.22
C GLY A 28 -10.23 -10.94 5.06
N SER A 29 -10.16 -10.18 3.98
CA SER A 29 -9.08 -9.22 3.72
C SER A 29 -9.08 -8.07 4.73
N LYS A 30 -10.26 -7.52 5.03
CA LYS A 30 -10.45 -6.47 6.04
C LYS A 30 -10.02 -6.93 7.43
N TYR A 31 -10.40 -8.13 7.84
CA TYR A 31 -9.98 -8.69 9.13
C TYR A 31 -8.47 -8.88 9.21
N LYS A 32 -7.84 -9.43 8.16
CA LYS A 32 -6.37 -9.57 8.07
C LYS A 32 -5.66 -8.21 8.15
N GLN A 33 -6.18 -7.19 7.47
CA GLN A 33 -5.63 -5.84 7.54
C GLN A 33 -5.78 -5.24 8.94
N GLN A 34 -6.93 -5.40 9.60
CA GLN A 34 -7.15 -4.94 10.98
C GLN A 34 -6.22 -5.66 11.98
N MET A 35 -6.04 -6.98 11.85
CA MET A 35 -5.13 -7.76 12.70
C MET A 35 -3.65 -7.43 12.44
N ALA A 36 -3.27 -7.20 11.17
CA ALA A 36 -1.95 -6.72 10.78
C ALA A 36 -1.67 -5.27 11.22
N SER A 37 -2.72 -4.53 11.62
CA SER A 37 -2.63 -3.18 12.18
C SER A 37 -2.40 -3.16 13.70
N SER A 38 -2.17 -4.31 14.32
CA SER A 38 -1.65 -4.39 15.70
C SER A 38 -0.20 -3.90 15.81
N VAL A 39 0.50 -3.75 14.68
CA VAL A 39 1.64 -2.83 14.58
C VAL A 39 1.04 -1.43 14.36
N PRO A 40 1.28 -0.46 15.26
CA PRO A 40 0.74 0.88 15.12
C PRO A 40 0.98 1.42 13.70
N LEU A 41 -0.04 1.92 13.01
CA LEU A 41 0.12 2.60 11.71
C LEU A 41 1.18 3.72 11.77
N ALA A 42 1.44 4.26 12.97
CA ALA A 42 2.52 5.19 13.28
C ALA A 42 3.93 4.64 12.97
N GLN A 43 4.17 3.33 13.11
CA GLN A 43 5.45 2.69 12.76
C GLN A 43 5.58 2.42 11.26
N LYS A 44 4.48 2.11 10.56
CA LYS A 44 4.50 1.84 9.11
C LYS A 44 4.66 3.11 8.28
N ARG A 45 4.26 4.25 8.85
CA ARG A 45 4.52 5.61 8.35
C ARG A 45 5.52 6.33 9.24
N ALA A 46 6.54 5.62 9.76
CA ALA A 46 7.76 6.31 10.16
C ALA A 46 8.17 7.13 8.93
N SER A 47 7.91 8.44 9.03
CA SER A 47 7.92 9.42 7.96
C SER A 47 9.00 9.07 6.96
N LEU A 48 8.66 8.79 5.69
CA LEU A 48 9.65 8.68 4.61
C LEU A 48 10.26 10.06 4.25
N PHE A 49 9.68 11.12 4.80
CA PHE A 49 10.16 12.48 4.63
C PHE A 49 11.34 12.71 5.58
N GLY A 50 12.50 13.04 5.01
CA GLY A 50 13.70 13.46 5.74
C GLY A 50 14.66 12.33 6.11
N ASN A 51 14.39 11.08 5.76
CA ASN A 51 15.20 9.90 6.12
C ASN A 51 16.60 9.96 5.54
N ALA A 52 16.68 10.52 4.33
CA ALA A 52 17.91 10.73 3.61
C ALA A 52 18.54 12.10 3.87
N LYS A 53 17.94 12.93 4.75
CA LYS A 53 18.48 14.25 5.07
C LYS A 53 19.83 14.07 5.78
N GLY A 54 20.88 14.63 5.19
CA GLY A 54 22.25 14.52 5.70
C GLY A 54 23.00 13.26 5.28
N LEU A 55 22.39 12.37 4.48
CA LEU A 55 23.10 11.24 3.86
C LEU A 55 23.79 11.61 2.53
N ILE A 56 23.48 12.78 1.98
CA ILE A 56 24.12 13.30 0.76
C ILE A 56 25.19 14.30 1.19
N THR A 57 26.45 14.00 0.86
CA THR A 57 27.56 14.94 0.97
C THR A 57 27.85 15.52 -0.40
N ILE A 58 27.65 16.82 -0.56
CA ILE A 58 28.00 17.54 -1.80
C ILE A 58 29.50 17.82 -1.76
N LEU A 59 30.22 17.41 -2.81
CA LEU A 59 31.65 17.67 -2.95
C LEU A 59 31.91 19.13 -3.34
N PRO A 60 33.07 19.70 -3.00
CA PRO A 60 33.48 21.01 -3.51
C PRO A 60 33.45 21.02 -5.05
N GLY A 61 32.89 22.08 -5.63
CA GLY A 61 32.78 22.24 -7.09
C GLY A 61 31.58 21.56 -7.74
N PHE A 62 30.59 21.10 -6.97
CA PHE A 62 29.34 20.55 -7.53
C PHE A 62 28.55 21.55 -8.37
N ASP A 63 28.55 22.82 -7.98
CA ASP A 63 27.87 23.89 -8.70
C ASP A 63 28.74 24.50 -9.81
N ASP A 64 29.98 24.02 -9.98
CA ASP A 64 30.87 24.52 -11.02
C ASP A 64 30.38 24.07 -12.39
N VAL A 65 30.62 24.91 -13.41
CA VAL A 65 30.28 24.57 -14.79
C VAL A 65 31.14 23.37 -15.24
N PRO A 66 30.51 22.31 -15.77
CA PRO A 66 31.26 21.18 -16.33
C PRO A 66 32.19 21.63 -17.46
N GLU A 67 33.36 21.02 -17.54
CA GLU A 67 34.32 21.26 -18.63
C GLU A 67 33.63 21.02 -19.99
N GLY A 68 33.69 22.02 -20.89
CA GLY A 68 33.02 22.01 -22.20
C GLY A 68 31.60 22.62 -22.23
N PHE A 69 31.11 23.14 -21.11
CA PHE A 69 29.81 23.84 -21.00
C PHE A 69 29.95 25.34 -20.67
N GLU A 70 31.14 25.91 -20.85
CA GLU A 70 31.49 27.30 -20.52
C GLU A 70 30.60 28.32 -21.26
N ASP A 71 30.12 27.97 -22.45
CA ASP A 71 29.29 28.83 -23.30
C ASP A 71 27.80 28.90 -22.87
N TYR A 72 27.38 28.11 -21.87
CA TYR A 72 25.98 27.97 -21.46
C TYR A 72 25.65 28.59 -20.09
N GLN A 73 26.56 29.40 -19.54
CA GLN A 73 26.41 30.05 -18.23
C GLN A 73 25.82 31.46 -18.32
#